data_AF-A0A0A9BQL3-F1
#
_entry.id   AF-A0A0A9BQL3-F1
#
_cell.length_a   1.000
_cell.length_b   1.000
_cell.length_c   1.000
_cell.angle_alpha   90.00
_cell.angle_beta   90.00
_cell.angle_gamma   90.00
#
_symmetry.space_group_name_H-M   'P 1'
#
loop_
_entity.id
_entity.type
_entity.pdbx_description
1 polymer ?
#
loop_
_entity_poly.entity_id
_entity_poly.type
_entity_poly.pdbx_seq_one_letter_code
_entity_poly.pdbx_strand_id
1 'polypeptide(L)' 'MTGLMRERGVSVTPGCSWIDVNGKVLEFYARTGPQQGAEIMYECMVTLVDEMRLEGYVRNFDLV' A
#
# COMPACT_ATOMS: atom_id res chain seq x y z
N MET A 1 -1.80 15.75 2.69
CA MET A 1 -1.62 14.55 3.55
C MET A 1 -0.46 14.66 4.53
N THR A 2 0.71 15.19 4.15
CA THR A 2 1.89 15.32 5.05
C THR A 2 1.63 16.14 6.33
N GLY A 3 0.82 17.21 6.27
CA GLY A 3 0.48 18.04 7.44
C GLY A 3 -0.21 17.27 8.58
N LEU A 4 -1.24 16.50 8.26
CA LEU A 4 -2.01 15.70 9.23
C LEU A 4 -1.18 14.58 9.88
N MET A 5 -0.26 13.98 9.12
CA MET A 5 0.65 12.97 9.64
C MET A 5 1.67 13.60 10.61
N ARG A 6 2.22 14.78 10.25
CA ARG A 6 3.16 15.51 11.11
C ARG A 6 2.53 15.99 12.42
N GLU A 7 1.29 16.46 12.38
CA GLU A 7 0.52 16.82 13.59
C GLU A 7 0.31 15.63 14.54
N ARG A 8 0.21 14.42 13.98
CA ARG A 8 0.10 13.17 14.75
C ARG A 8 1.46 12.58 15.14
N GLY A 9 2.55 13.32 14.94
CA GLY A 9 3.91 12.87 15.25
C GLY A 9 4.46 11.82 14.29
N VAL A 10 3.79 11.59 13.15
CA VAL A 10 4.24 10.65 12.13
C VAL A 10 5.12 11.37 11.13
N SER A 11 6.42 11.08 11.17
CA SER A 11 7.38 11.49 10.14
C SER A 11 7.26 10.56 8.94
N VAL A 12 6.90 11.08 7.77
CA VAL A 12 6.85 10.31 6.52
C VAL A 12 7.88 10.87 5.56
N THR A 13 8.84 10.04 5.17
CA THR A 13 9.77 10.35 4.10
C THR A 13 9.00 10.40 2.78
N PRO A 14 9.10 11.49 1.98
CA PRO A 14 8.42 11.57 0.69
C PRO A 14 8.71 10.35 -0.19
N GLY A 15 7.67 9.75 -0.75
CA GLY A 15 7.79 8.56 -1.57
C GLY A 15 8.08 7.27 -0.79
N CYS A 16 8.04 7.28 0.55
CA CYS A 16 8.14 6.07 1.37
C CYS A 16 6.79 5.77 2.03
N SER A 17 6.27 4.58 1.75
CA SER A 17 5.20 3.95 2.52
C SER A 17 5.81 2.85 3.39
N TRP A 18 5.21 2.51 4.51
CA TRP A 18 5.69 1.42 5.36
C TRP A 18 4.55 0.72 6.08
N ILE A 19 4.78 -0.52 6.47
CA ILE A 19 3.90 -1.30 7.35
C ILE A 19 4.74 -1.94 8.45
N ASP A 20 4.16 -2.10 9.63
CA ASP A 20 4.74 -2.91 10.72
C ASP A 20 4.02 -4.26 10.75
N VAL A 21 4.80 -5.34 10.63
CA VAL A 21 4.32 -6.71 10.79
C VAL A 21 5.15 -7.38 11.86
N ASN A 22 4.52 -7.68 13.01
CA ASN A 22 5.16 -8.36 14.15
C ASN A 22 6.44 -7.67 14.65
N GLY A 23 6.46 -6.33 14.70
CA GLY A 23 7.61 -5.54 15.13
C GLY A 23 8.69 -5.40 14.07
N LYS A 24 8.44 -5.89 12.84
CA LYS A 24 9.31 -5.69 11.69
C LYS A 24 8.71 -4.62 10.77
N VAL A 25 9.42 -3.52 10.63
CA VAL A 25 9.06 -2.46 9.68
C VAL A 25 9.51 -2.85 8.28
N LEU A 26 8.57 -2.85 7.34
CA LEU A 26 8.81 -3.04 5.91
C LEU A 26 8.53 -1.73 5.18
N GLU A 27 9.56 -1.18 4.53
CA GLU A 27 9.49 0.08 3.81
C GLU A 27 9.35 -0.15 2.30
N PHE A 28 8.55 0.69 1.65
CA PHE A 28 8.25 0.67 0.22
C PHE A 28 8.53 2.05 -0.36
N TYR A 29 9.51 2.13 -1.24
CA TYR A 29 9.92 3.38 -1.86
C TYR A 29 9.34 3.50 -3.27
N ALA A 30 8.79 4.67 -3.58
CA ALA A 30 8.27 5.02 -4.89
C ALA A 30 9.38 4.94 -5.94
N ARG A 31 9.07 4.36 -7.11
CA ARG A 31 10.01 4.11 -8.22
C ARG A 31 11.11 3.09 -7.94
N THR A 32 11.09 2.42 -6.80
CA THR A 32 11.95 1.26 -6.56
C THR A 32 11.35 0.03 -7.24
N GLY A 33 12.21 -0.83 -7.79
CA GLY A 33 11.78 -2.09 -8.39
C GLY A 33 11.12 -3.03 -7.37
N PRO A 34 10.43 -4.09 -7.84
CA PRO A 34 9.82 -5.07 -6.95
C PRO A 34 10.85 -5.64 -5.97
N GLN A 35 10.48 -5.70 -4.69
CA GLN A 35 11.30 -6.37 -3.67
C GLN A 35 11.20 -7.89 -3.84
N GLN A 36 12.14 -8.63 -3.24
CA GLN A 36 12.08 -10.09 -3.22
C GLN A 36 10.75 -10.57 -2.62
N GLY A 37 10.05 -11.45 -3.33
CA GLY A 37 8.74 -11.96 -2.90
C GLY A 37 7.54 -11.08 -3.28
N ALA A 38 7.74 -9.98 -4.03
CA ALA A 38 6.64 -9.13 -4.50
C ALA A 38 5.64 -9.88 -5.41
N GLU A 39 6.05 -10.97 -6.06
CA GLU A 39 5.18 -11.81 -6.87
C GLU A 39 3.99 -12.36 -6.06
N ILE A 40 4.25 -12.87 -4.86
CA ILE A 40 3.22 -13.39 -3.95
C ILE A 40 2.25 -12.26 -3.56
N MET A 41 2.77 -11.06 -3.29
CA MET A 41 1.93 -9.89 -3.02
C MET A 41 1.02 -9.57 -4.22
N TYR A 42 1.56 -9.55 -5.44
CA TYR A 42 0.76 -9.28 -6.63
C TYR A 42 -0.32 -10.34 -6.87
N GLU A 43 -0.01 -11.61 -6.67
CA GLU A 43 -0.99 -12.70 -6.72
C GLU A 43 -2.11 -12.51 -5.69
N CYS A 44 -1.76 -12.20 -4.43
CA CYS A 44 -2.75 -11.89 -3.40
C CYS A 44 -3.63 -10.68 -3.78
N MET A 45 -3.05 -9.64 -4.38
CA MET A 45 -3.78 -8.46 -4.81
C MET A 45 -4.75 -8.76 -5.96
N VAL A 46 -4.38 -9.66 -6.89
CA VAL A 46 -5.28 -10.13 -7.95
C VAL A 46 -6.46 -10.88 -7.34
N THR A 47 -6.20 -11.86 -6.45
CA THR A 47 -7.25 -12.63 -5.77
C THR A 47 -8.20 -11.72 -4.99
N LEU A 48 -7.66 -10.77 -4.23
CA LEU A 48 -8.47 -9.81 -3.45
C LEU A 48 -9.39 -8.99 -4.36
N VAL A 49 -8.89 -8.49 -5.50
CA VAL A 49 -9.71 -7.72 -6.45
C VAL A 49 -10.84 -8.56 -7.03
N ASP A 50 -10.59 -9.84 -7.30
CA ASP A 50 -11.61 -10.74 -7.83
C ASP A 50 -12.69 -11.06 -6.78
N GLU A 51 -12.30 -11.32 -5.52
CA GLU A 51 -13.25 -11.49 -4.41
C GLU A 51 -14.10 -10.23 -4.19
N MET A 52 -13.47 -9.05 -4.17
CA MET A 52 -14.19 -7.79 -4.01
C MET A 52 -15.22 -7.58 -5.12
N ARG A 53 -14.90 -7.94 -6.38
CA ARG A 53 -15.85 -7.83 -7.50
C ARG A 53 -17.07 -8.73 -7.32
N LEU A 54 -16.89 -9.94 -6.78
CA LEU A 54 -18.01 -10.86 -6.50
C LEU A 54 -18.97 -10.25 -5.46
N GLU A 55 -18.44 -9.49 -4.50
CA GLU A 55 -19.21 -8.74 -3.50
C GLU A 55 -19.79 -7.41 -4.03
N GLY A 56 -19.72 -7.17 -5.35
CA GLY A 56 -20.28 -5.98 -5.98
C GLY A 56 -19.40 -4.73 -5.88
N TYR A 57 -18.13 -4.85 -5.51
CA TYR A 57 -17.20 -3.73 -5.53
C TYR A 57 -17.00 -3.20 -6.95
N VAL A 58 -17.27 -1.91 -7.14
CA VAL A 58 -16.99 -1.17 -8.37
C VAL A 58 -15.75 -0.31 -8.15
N ARG A 59 -14.71 -0.55 -8.94
CA ARG A 59 -13.48 0.25 -8.92
C ARG A 59 -13.82 1.70 -9.26
N ASN A 60 -13.47 2.62 -8.37
CA ASN A 60 -13.49 4.04 -8.68
C ASN A 60 -12.12 4.45 -9.24
N PHE A 61 -12.10 4.93 -10.48
CA PHE A 61 -10.90 5.46 -11.15
C PHE A 61 -10.89 6.98 -11.23
N ASP A 62 -11.88 7.65 -10.64
CA ASP A 62 -11.92 9.09 -10.57
C ASP A 62 -10.73 9.54 -9.73
N LEU A 63 -9.69 10.01 -10.42
CA LEU A 63 -8.55 10.68 -9.84
C LEU A 63 -9.04 12.05 -9.34
N VAL A 64 -9.39 12.11 -8.05
CA VAL A 64 -9.64 13.36 -7.33
C VAL A 64 -8.33 14.08 -7.06
#